data_AF-A0A969N9H1-F1
#
_entry.id   AF-A0A969N9H1-F1
#
_cell.length_a   1.000
_cell.length_b   1.000
_cell.length_c   1.000
_cell.angle_alpha   90.00
_cell.angle_beta   90.00
_cell.angle_gamma   90.00
#
_symmetry.space_group_name_H-M   'P 1'
#
loop_
_entity.id
_entity.type
_entity.pdbx_description
1 polymer ?
#
loop_
_entity_poly.entity_id
_entity_poly.type
_entity_poly.pdbx_seq_one_letter_code
_entity_poly.pdbx_strand_id
1 'polypeptide(L)'
;MLDDIISSYKDYYYSFANLLLLHFTLTYVPRNILTTRTIRQIRNGKIGFNTILVGSNGKALKILRSFTGHKRSAGYKFIGFVSIYEKVSLELERFCTNMGSFKNIEKTIAENNIEEVIIAIESNEHKELEKIITQLQRCNVNIKTIPDLFEILIGRTELSLIEGIPLLHITTELMPVWEKNFKLLFDKTVAILFLTVFSPLYLFTAIGVKLSSKGPVFYKQKRVGLHGKEFSIYKFRSMINDAEKNGPELSSSTDPRITRFGNFMRKPGWMKFLNFTMFSEAICRL
;
A
#
# COMPACT_ATOMS: atom_id res chain seq x y z
N MET A 1 12.05 46.70 2.93
CA MET A 1 11.50 46.32 1.61
C MET A 1 10.00 46.10 1.74
N LEU A 2 9.27 47.13 2.23
CA LEU A 2 7.81 47.13 2.41
C LEU A 2 7.41 48.59 2.72
N ASP A 3 7.62 49.48 1.75
CA ASP A 3 7.08 50.84 1.73
C ASP A 3 6.48 51.11 0.34
N ASP A 4 5.70 50.15 -0.19
CA ASP A 4 4.90 50.41 -1.37
C ASP A 4 3.62 51.13 -0.91
N ILE A 5 3.53 52.41 -1.25
CA ILE A 5 2.34 53.24 -1.03
C ILE A 5 1.26 52.73 -2.00
N ILE A 6 0.35 51.89 -1.49
CA ILE A 6 -0.78 51.35 -2.25
C ILE A 6 -1.80 52.47 -2.47
N SER A 7 -1.83 53.02 -3.68
CA SER A 7 -2.61 54.21 -4.01
C SER A 7 -4.08 53.93 -4.34
N SER A 8 -4.45 52.70 -4.71
CA SER A 8 -5.82 52.35 -5.08
C SER A 8 -6.17 50.88 -4.82
N TYR A 9 -7.42 50.58 -4.46
CA TYR A 9 -7.94 49.20 -4.33
C TYR A 9 -7.71 48.34 -5.59
N LYS A 10 -7.58 48.97 -6.77
CA LYS A 10 -7.26 48.28 -8.03
C LYS A 10 -5.88 47.60 -7.99
N ASP A 11 -4.90 48.20 -7.32
CA ASP A 11 -3.54 47.66 -7.23
C ASP A 11 -3.48 46.34 -6.44
N TYR A 12 -4.38 46.19 -5.46
CA TYR A 12 -4.56 44.94 -4.73
C TYR A 12 -5.09 43.82 -5.63
N TYR A 13 -6.11 44.11 -6.46
CA TYR A 13 -6.65 43.13 -7.40
C TYR A 13 -5.64 42.74 -8.47
N TYR A 14 -4.83 43.67 -8.98
CA TYR A 14 -3.77 43.35 -9.94
C TYR A 14 -2.66 42.50 -9.32
N SER A 15 -2.21 42.84 -8.12
CA SER A 15 -1.20 42.05 -7.40
C SER A 15 -1.69 40.65 -7.08
N PHE A 16 -2.94 40.53 -6.59
CA PHE A 16 -3.59 39.25 -6.33
C PHE A 16 -3.76 38.42 -7.61
N ALA A 17 -4.23 39.02 -8.70
CA ALA A 17 -4.40 38.34 -9.98
C ALA A 17 -3.06 37.84 -10.54
N ASN A 18 -2.00 38.67 -10.49
CA ASN A 18 -0.67 38.27 -10.92
C ASN A 18 -0.11 37.11 -10.09
N LEU A 19 -0.28 37.16 -8.77
CA LEU A 19 0.18 36.11 -7.86
C LEU A 19 -0.57 34.79 -8.11
N LEU A 20 -1.89 34.87 -8.32
CA LEU A 20 -2.73 33.72 -8.67
C LEU A 20 -2.33 33.11 -10.01
N LEU A 21 -2.09 33.95 -11.02
CA LEU A 21 -1.70 33.51 -12.36
C LEU A 21 -0.31 32.88 -12.36
N LEU A 22 0.63 33.44 -11.58
CA LEU A 22 1.97 32.88 -11.40
C LEU A 22 1.89 31.52 -10.70
N HIS A 23 1.12 31.40 -9.61
CA HIS A 23 0.95 30.10 -8.93
C HIS A 23 0.27 29.06 -9.82
N PHE A 24 -0.77 29.46 -10.56
CA PHE A 24 -1.51 28.54 -11.42
C PHE A 24 -0.63 28.07 -12.58
N THR A 25 0.09 28.98 -13.25
CA THR A 25 0.99 28.62 -14.35
C THR A 25 2.14 27.73 -13.88
N LEU A 26 2.78 28.08 -12.76
CA LEU A 26 3.90 27.31 -12.18
C LEU A 26 3.48 25.89 -11.78
N THR A 27 2.24 25.67 -11.35
CA THR A 27 1.74 24.33 -10.95
C THR A 27 1.12 23.56 -12.12
N TYR A 28 0.35 24.23 -12.96
CA TYR A 28 -0.41 23.64 -14.06
C TYR A 28 0.50 23.17 -15.21
N VAL A 29 1.49 23.97 -15.59
CA VAL A 29 2.35 23.66 -16.75
C VAL A 29 3.20 22.41 -16.49
N PRO A 30 3.93 22.26 -15.36
CA PRO A 30 4.67 21.03 -15.07
C PRO A 30 3.75 19.82 -14.93
N ARG A 31 2.61 19.98 -14.25
CA ARG A 31 1.63 18.89 -14.08
C ARG A 31 1.11 18.38 -15.42
N ASN A 32 0.80 19.27 -16.35
CA ASN A 32 0.36 18.88 -17.69
C ASN A 32 1.47 18.24 -18.51
N ILE A 33 2.69 18.77 -18.46
CA ILE A 33 3.83 18.18 -19.17
C ILE A 33 4.11 16.78 -18.64
N LEU A 34 4.13 16.59 -17.31
CA LEU A 34 4.34 15.29 -16.67
C LEU A 34 3.21 14.33 -17.03
N THR A 35 1.96 14.70 -16.80
CA THR A 35 0.79 13.85 -17.12
C THR A 35 0.78 13.45 -18.59
N THR A 36 1.01 14.40 -19.50
CA THR A 36 1.02 14.14 -20.94
C THR A 36 2.18 13.24 -21.35
N ARG A 37 3.38 13.44 -20.79
CA ARG A 37 4.54 12.57 -21.06
C ARG A 37 4.31 11.17 -20.53
N THR A 38 3.80 11.03 -19.31
CA THR A 38 3.49 9.72 -18.70
C THR A 38 2.44 8.97 -19.52
N ILE A 39 1.32 9.61 -19.89
CA ILE A 39 0.29 8.98 -20.74
C ILE A 39 0.86 8.57 -22.10
N ARG A 40 1.69 9.42 -22.72
CA ARG A 40 2.35 9.08 -23.99
C ARG A 40 3.33 7.92 -23.84
N GLN A 41 4.05 7.83 -22.73
CA GLN A 41 4.98 6.73 -22.46
C GLN A 41 4.25 5.40 -22.19
N ILE A 42 3.10 5.45 -21.50
CA ILE A 42 2.22 4.28 -21.31
C ILE A 42 1.65 3.83 -22.66
N ARG A 43 1.07 4.75 -23.43
CA ARG A 43 0.47 4.44 -24.74
C ARG A 43 1.47 3.90 -25.76
N ASN A 44 2.73 4.35 -25.67
CA ASN A 44 3.83 3.88 -26.51
C ASN A 44 4.51 2.61 -25.95
N GLY A 45 3.99 2.01 -24.87
CA GLY A 45 4.50 0.76 -24.29
C GLY A 45 5.85 0.86 -23.59
N LYS A 46 6.35 2.08 -23.33
CA LYS A 46 7.62 2.29 -22.58
C LYS A 46 7.44 2.10 -21.08
N ILE A 47 6.25 2.45 -20.57
CA ILE A 47 5.81 2.18 -19.20
C ILE A 47 4.65 1.21 -19.31
N GLY A 48 4.77 0.06 -18.66
CA GLY A 48 3.71 -0.91 -18.58
C GLY A 48 3.74 -1.59 -17.21
N PHE A 49 2.55 -1.94 -16.73
CA PHE A 49 2.36 -2.68 -15.52
C PHE A 49 2.58 -4.15 -15.82
N ASN A 50 3.42 -4.80 -15.02
CA ASN A 50 3.69 -6.21 -15.13
C ASN A 50 2.42 -6.98 -14.76
N THR A 51 1.77 -7.57 -15.76
CA THR A 51 0.46 -8.20 -15.63
C THR A 51 0.57 -9.71 -15.77
N ILE A 52 -0.09 -10.45 -14.89
CA ILE A 52 -0.28 -11.90 -15.03
C ILE A 52 -1.75 -12.23 -15.25
N LEU A 53 -2.01 -13.21 -16.13
CA LEU A 53 -3.35 -13.67 -16.44
C LEU A 53 -3.65 -14.97 -15.67
N VAL A 54 -4.73 -15.00 -14.91
CA VAL A 54 -5.18 -16.22 -14.21
C VAL A 54 -6.34 -16.83 -14.99
N GLY A 55 -6.09 -17.96 -15.64
CA GLY A 55 -7.01 -18.66 -16.53
C GLY A 55 -6.30 -19.23 -17.76
N SER A 56 -6.62 -20.47 -18.13
CA SER A 56 -6.01 -21.18 -19.27
C SER A 56 -6.97 -21.49 -20.42
N ASN A 57 -8.22 -21.00 -20.33
CA ASN A 57 -9.32 -21.37 -21.22
C ASN A 57 -9.63 -20.29 -22.27
N GLY A 58 -10.75 -20.45 -22.99
CA GLY A 58 -11.15 -19.59 -24.10
C GLY A 58 -11.38 -18.13 -23.69
N LYS A 59 -11.91 -17.87 -22.48
CA LYS A 59 -12.08 -16.51 -21.96
C LYS A 59 -10.74 -15.78 -21.83
N ALA A 60 -9.72 -16.43 -21.27
CA ALA A 60 -8.36 -15.89 -21.13
C ALA A 60 -7.75 -15.52 -22.50
N LEU A 61 -7.90 -16.40 -23.48
CA LEU A 61 -7.39 -16.16 -24.83
C LEU A 61 -8.11 -15.01 -25.56
N LYS A 62 -9.44 -14.90 -25.39
CA LYS A 62 -10.23 -13.79 -25.95
C LYS A 62 -9.75 -12.44 -25.39
N ILE A 63 -9.47 -12.38 -24.10
CA ILE A 63 -8.98 -11.18 -23.42
C ILE A 63 -7.61 -10.79 -23.96
N LEU A 64 -6.72 -11.77 -24.02
CA LEU A 64 -5.37 -11.53 -24.49
C LEU A 64 -5.39 -11.01 -25.94
N ARG A 65 -6.18 -11.64 -26.83
CA ARG A 65 -6.35 -11.17 -28.21
C ARG A 65 -6.90 -9.75 -28.28
N SER A 66 -7.88 -9.41 -27.43
CA SER A 66 -8.40 -8.05 -27.37
C SER A 66 -7.34 -7.05 -26.92
N PHE A 67 -6.51 -7.35 -25.92
CA PHE A 67 -5.44 -6.44 -25.51
C PHE A 67 -4.30 -6.32 -26.52
N THR A 68 -3.93 -7.40 -27.20
CA THR A 68 -2.86 -7.38 -28.23
C THR A 68 -3.34 -6.80 -29.56
N GLY A 69 -4.64 -6.84 -29.85
CA GLY A 69 -5.22 -6.41 -31.12
C GLY A 69 -5.36 -4.88 -31.27
N HIS A 70 -5.31 -4.13 -30.18
CA HIS A 70 -5.44 -2.68 -30.20
C HIS A 70 -4.08 -2.00 -30.42
N LYS A 71 -4.03 -1.01 -31.32
CA LYS A 71 -2.80 -0.24 -31.66
C LYS A 71 -2.23 0.60 -30.51
N ARG A 72 -2.94 0.70 -29.39
CA ARG A 72 -2.53 1.48 -28.20
C ARG A 72 -2.46 0.51 -27.04
N SER A 73 -1.27 0.38 -26.43
CA SER A 73 -1.15 -0.39 -25.20
C SER A 73 -1.89 0.36 -24.10
N ALA A 74 -2.86 -0.30 -23.45
CA ALA A 74 -3.50 0.20 -22.24
C ALA A 74 -2.56 0.15 -21.01
N GLY A 75 -1.26 -0.07 -21.24
CA GLY A 75 -0.24 -0.18 -20.20
C GLY A 75 -0.07 -1.60 -19.65
N TYR A 76 -0.83 -2.59 -20.10
CA TYR A 76 -0.68 -3.97 -19.64
C TYR A 76 0.46 -4.67 -20.37
N LYS A 77 1.46 -5.13 -19.61
CA LYS A 77 2.55 -5.97 -20.11
C LYS A 77 2.33 -7.39 -19.60
N PHE A 78 1.68 -8.22 -20.41
CA PHE A 78 1.43 -9.62 -20.06
C PHE A 78 2.76 -10.40 -20.05
N ILE A 79 3.21 -10.77 -18.86
CA ILE A 79 4.45 -11.56 -18.68
C ILE A 79 4.14 -13.05 -18.88
N GLY A 80 3.01 -13.52 -18.34
CA GLY A 80 2.66 -14.92 -18.34
C GLY A 80 1.21 -15.17 -17.95
N PHE A 81 0.81 -16.43 -18.06
CA PHE A 81 -0.47 -16.90 -17.57
C PHE A 81 -0.29 -18.06 -16.58
N VAL A 82 -1.27 -18.23 -15.70
CA VAL A 82 -1.32 -19.26 -14.66
C VAL A 82 -2.60 -20.05 -14.83
N SER A 83 -2.49 -21.37 -14.84
CA SER A 83 -3.64 -22.25 -14.98
C SER A 83 -4.17 -22.68 -13.60
N ILE A 84 -5.50 -22.71 -13.47
CA ILE A 84 -6.17 -23.25 -12.28
C ILE A 84 -6.23 -24.78 -12.37
N TYR A 85 -6.47 -25.28 -13.58
CA TYR A 85 -6.49 -26.71 -13.91
C TYR A 85 -5.34 -27.05 -14.86
N GLU A 86 -4.94 -28.33 -14.91
CA GLU A 86 -3.82 -28.81 -15.73
C GLU A 86 -4.09 -28.73 -17.25
N LYS A 87 -5.34 -28.48 -17.68
CA LYS A 87 -5.65 -28.25 -19.09
C LYS A 87 -5.18 -26.86 -19.52
N VAL A 88 -4.02 -26.84 -20.18
CA VAL A 88 -3.45 -25.66 -20.83
C VAL A 88 -3.89 -25.64 -22.29
N SER A 89 -4.42 -24.50 -22.75
CA SER A 89 -4.63 -24.29 -24.18
C SER A 89 -3.30 -23.89 -24.84
N LEU A 90 -2.83 -24.70 -25.80
CA LEU A 90 -1.62 -24.48 -26.60
C LEU A 90 -1.59 -23.13 -27.32
N GLU A 91 -2.75 -22.50 -27.52
CA GLU A 91 -2.86 -21.19 -28.18
C GLU A 91 -2.43 -20.02 -27.28
N LEU A 92 -2.53 -20.13 -25.95
CA LEU A 92 -2.09 -19.09 -25.01
C LEU A 92 -0.56 -18.98 -24.95
N GLU A 93 0.13 -20.11 -25.10
CA GLU A 93 1.60 -20.18 -25.09
C GLU A 93 2.25 -19.40 -26.24
N ARG A 94 1.50 -19.13 -27.32
CA ARG A 94 1.97 -18.30 -28.44
C ARG A 94 2.11 -16.82 -28.09
N PHE A 95 1.41 -16.36 -27.05
CA PHE A 95 1.38 -14.95 -26.69
C PHE A 95 2.04 -14.67 -25.34
N CYS A 96 2.03 -15.62 -24.41
CA CYS A 96 2.56 -15.46 -23.05
C CYS A 96 3.16 -16.78 -22.54
N THR A 97 4.13 -16.70 -21.63
CA THR A 97 4.73 -17.89 -21.03
C THR A 97 3.80 -18.51 -19.97
N ASN A 98 3.77 -19.84 -19.94
CA ASN A 98 3.08 -20.58 -18.89
C ASN A 98 3.92 -20.53 -17.61
N MET A 99 3.40 -19.87 -16.57
CA MET A 99 4.05 -19.70 -15.27
C MET A 99 3.69 -20.82 -14.28
N GLY A 100 2.99 -21.86 -14.75
CA GLY A 100 2.61 -23.02 -13.98
C GLY A 100 1.24 -22.90 -13.31
N SER A 101 1.11 -23.55 -12.16
CA SER A 101 -0.16 -23.68 -11.43
C SER A 101 -0.40 -22.53 -10.46
N PHE A 102 -1.68 -22.22 -10.22
CA PHE A 102 -2.15 -21.22 -9.26
C PHE A 102 -1.57 -21.38 -7.85
N LYS A 103 -1.20 -22.60 -7.43
CA LYS A 103 -0.61 -22.84 -6.10
C LYS A 103 0.69 -22.07 -5.84
N ASN A 104 1.48 -21.77 -6.88
CA ASN A 104 2.76 -21.07 -6.75
C ASN A 104 2.66 -19.58 -7.11
N ILE A 105 1.44 -19.03 -7.22
CA ILE A 105 1.25 -17.67 -7.71
C ILE A 105 1.94 -16.61 -6.85
N GLU A 106 1.99 -16.79 -5.53
CA GLU A 106 2.67 -15.86 -4.62
C GLU A 106 4.18 -15.73 -4.94
N LYS A 107 4.83 -16.86 -5.27
CA LYS A 107 6.24 -16.90 -5.65
C LYS A 107 6.45 -16.25 -7.01
N THR A 108 5.60 -16.58 -7.99
CA THR A 108 5.65 -15.98 -9.33
C THR A 108 5.47 -14.46 -9.29
N ILE A 109 4.55 -13.96 -8.45
CA ILE A 109 4.32 -12.53 -8.24
C ILE A 109 5.56 -11.84 -7.71
N ALA A 110 6.22 -12.44 -6.70
CA ALA A 110 7.42 -11.88 -6.09
C ALA A 110 8.62 -11.89 -7.04
N GLU A 111 8.85 -12.98 -7.78
CA GLU A 111 10.01 -13.13 -8.68
C GLU A 111 9.93 -12.20 -9.90
N ASN A 112 8.73 -11.98 -10.43
CA ASN A 112 8.53 -11.20 -11.66
C ASN A 112 8.11 -9.75 -11.41
N ASN A 113 8.07 -9.29 -10.16
CA ASN A 113 7.54 -7.98 -9.75
C ASN A 113 6.21 -7.68 -10.44
N ILE A 114 5.24 -8.58 -10.26
CA ILE A 114 3.90 -8.44 -10.86
C ILE A 114 3.14 -7.37 -10.06
N GLU A 115 2.53 -6.43 -10.78
CA GLU A 115 1.77 -5.32 -10.22
C GLU A 115 0.26 -5.55 -10.38
N GLU A 116 -0.14 -6.29 -11.42
CA GLU A 116 -1.54 -6.51 -11.77
C GLU A 116 -1.84 -7.98 -12.07
N VAL A 117 -2.99 -8.44 -11.59
CA VAL A 117 -3.51 -9.78 -11.84
C VAL A 117 -4.87 -9.66 -12.50
N ILE A 118 -5.00 -10.16 -13.73
CA ILE A 118 -6.28 -10.23 -14.44
C ILE A 118 -6.83 -11.65 -14.30
N ILE A 119 -7.98 -11.78 -13.65
CA ILE A 119 -8.68 -13.06 -13.47
C ILE A 119 -9.66 -13.25 -14.61
N ALA A 120 -9.44 -14.31 -15.37
CA ALA A 120 -10.16 -14.68 -16.58
C ALA A 120 -10.64 -16.14 -16.52
N ILE A 121 -11.46 -16.42 -15.50
CA ILE A 121 -11.99 -17.76 -15.24
C ILE A 121 -13.37 -17.94 -15.90
N GLU A 122 -13.66 -19.19 -16.28
CA GLU A 122 -14.96 -19.56 -16.85
C GLU A 122 -16.03 -19.65 -15.74
N SER A 123 -17.32 -19.52 -16.09
CA SER A 123 -18.39 -19.42 -15.08
C SER A 123 -18.55 -20.67 -14.20
N ASN A 124 -18.09 -21.83 -14.68
CA ASN A 124 -18.05 -23.08 -13.92
C ASN A 124 -16.92 -23.12 -12.88
N GLU A 125 -15.95 -22.21 -12.96
CA GLU A 125 -14.77 -22.13 -12.08
C GLU A 125 -14.93 -21.08 -10.98
N HIS A 126 -16.06 -20.35 -10.95
CA HIS A 126 -16.36 -19.29 -9.96
C HIS A 126 -16.27 -19.75 -8.50
N LYS A 127 -16.44 -21.05 -8.22
CA LYS A 127 -16.27 -21.61 -6.87
C LYS A 127 -14.85 -21.42 -6.32
N GLU A 128 -13.86 -21.27 -7.20
CA GLU A 128 -12.46 -21.04 -6.81
C GLU A 128 -12.11 -19.54 -6.77
N LEU A 129 -13.00 -18.64 -7.23
CA LEU A 129 -12.75 -17.20 -7.29
C LEU A 129 -12.48 -16.62 -5.89
N GLU A 130 -13.23 -17.04 -4.87
CA GLU A 130 -13.01 -16.61 -3.49
C GLU A 130 -11.63 -17.02 -2.97
N LYS A 131 -11.20 -18.27 -3.25
CA LYS A 131 -9.88 -18.76 -2.85
C LYS A 131 -8.77 -17.99 -3.58
N ILE A 132 -8.99 -17.70 -4.86
CA ILE A 132 -8.06 -16.93 -5.69
C ILE A 132 -7.89 -15.52 -5.13
N ILE A 133 -9.00 -14.82 -4.88
CA ILE A 133 -8.99 -13.48 -4.29
C ILE A 133 -8.31 -13.50 -2.92
N THR A 134 -8.64 -14.47 -2.06
CA THR A 134 -8.08 -14.55 -0.70
C THR A 134 -6.56 -14.73 -0.71
N GLN A 135 -6.02 -15.52 -1.64
CA GLN A 135 -4.57 -15.67 -1.80
C GLN A 135 -3.94 -14.40 -2.39
N LEU A 136 -4.53 -13.84 -3.44
CA LEU A 136 -4.03 -12.65 -4.10
C LEU A 136 -4.06 -11.40 -3.21
N GLN A 137 -5.02 -11.29 -2.29
CA GLN A 137 -5.10 -10.19 -1.30
C GLN A 137 -3.93 -10.19 -0.31
N ARG A 138 -3.25 -11.32 -0.12
CA ARG A 138 -2.03 -11.38 0.69
C ARG A 138 -0.84 -10.80 -0.08
N CYS A 139 -0.94 -10.75 -1.40
CA CYS A 139 0.04 -10.11 -2.27
C CYS A 139 -0.34 -8.63 -2.47
N ASN A 140 0.66 -7.76 -2.56
CA ASN A 140 0.44 -6.34 -2.86
C ASN A 140 0.25 -6.14 -4.38
N VAL A 141 -0.84 -6.67 -4.92
CA VAL A 141 -1.17 -6.63 -6.36
C VAL A 141 -2.57 -6.13 -6.60
N ASN A 142 -2.78 -5.45 -7.73
CA ASN A 142 -4.09 -5.00 -8.15
C ASN A 142 -4.84 -6.13 -8.87
N ILE A 143 -5.98 -6.53 -8.32
CA ILE A 143 -6.81 -7.60 -8.87
C ILE A 143 -7.89 -6.99 -9.77
N LYS A 144 -7.97 -7.46 -11.02
CA LYS A 144 -9.00 -7.08 -11.99
C LYS A 144 -9.71 -8.35 -12.47
N THR A 145 -11.03 -8.37 -12.46
CA THR A 145 -11.84 -9.47 -13.02
C THR A 145 -12.66 -8.95 -14.18
N ILE A 146 -13.09 -9.84 -15.08
CA ILE A 146 -14.14 -9.50 -16.04
C ILE A 146 -15.46 -9.96 -15.45
N PRO A 147 -16.43 -9.05 -15.24
CA PRO A 147 -17.74 -9.40 -14.73
C PRO A 147 -18.46 -10.26 -15.78
N ASP A 148 -19.16 -11.29 -15.31
CA ASP A 148 -20.04 -12.05 -16.20
C ASP A 148 -21.29 -11.23 -16.53
N LEU A 149 -21.84 -11.42 -17.73
CA LEU A 149 -23.08 -10.75 -18.18
C LEU A 149 -24.22 -10.87 -17.15
N PHE A 150 -24.24 -11.95 -16.36
CA PHE A 150 -25.21 -12.16 -15.29
C PHE A 150 -25.01 -11.20 -14.10
N GLU A 151 -23.77 -10.85 -13.74
CA GLU A 151 -23.48 -9.90 -12.66
C GLU A 151 -23.83 -8.46 -13.06
N ILE A 152 -23.68 -8.12 -14.34
CA ILE A 152 -24.09 -6.84 -14.92
C ILE A 152 -25.61 -6.66 -14.80
N LEU A 153 -26.39 -7.71 -15.08
CA LEU A 153 -27.86 -7.69 -14.96
C LEU A 153 -28.35 -7.54 -13.51
N ILE A 154 -27.55 -7.93 -12.53
CA ILE A 154 -27.87 -7.83 -11.09
C ILE A 154 -27.51 -6.43 -10.53
N GLY A 155 -26.92 -5.53 -11.32
CA GLY A 155 -26.78 -4.11 -11.01
C GLY A 155 -25.83 -3.78 -9.86
N ARG A 156 -24.83 -4.63 -9.58
CA ARG A 156 -24.04 -4.57 -8.33
C ARG A 156 -22.74 -3.76 -8.34
N THR A 157 -22.34 -3.04 -9.40
CA THR A 157 -21.00 -2.37 -9.39
C THR A 157 -20.87 -1.18 -10.35
N GLU A 158 -20.05 -0.19 -9.97
CA GLU A 158 -19.52 0.84 -10.87
C GLU A 158 -18.65 0.19 -11.96
N LEU A 159 -19.04 0.32 -13.23
CA LEU A 159 -18.32 -0.23 -14.37
C LEU A 159 -17.25 0.74 -14.86
N SER A 160 -15.99 0.32 -14.93
CA SER A 160 -14.96 1.02 -15.69
C SER A 160 -14.85 0.39 -17.09
N LEU A 161 -15.17 1.15 -18.13
CA LEU A 161 -14.88 0.74 -19.50
C LEU A 161 -13.46 1.17 -19.87
N ILE A 162 -12.56 0.21 -20.07
CA ILE A 162 -11.27 0.46 -20.71
C ILE A 162 -11.32 -0.24 -22.08
N GLU A 163 -11.33 0.57 -23.15
CA GLU A 163 -11.30 0.12 -24.56
C GLU A 163 -12.35 -0.94 -24.94
N GLY A 164 -13.59 -0.81 -24.46
CA GLY A 164 -14.73 -1.62 -24.90
C GLY A 164 -14.89 -2.99 -24.21
N ILE A 165 -14.02 -3.30 -23.24
CA ILE A 165 -14.19 -4.47 -22.36
C ILE A 165 -14.68 -3.95 -21.00
N PRO A 166 -15.80 -4.48 -20.45
CA PRO A 166 -16.15 -4.22 -19.07
C PRO A 166 -15.10 -4.90 -18.20
N LEU A 167 -14.22 -4.12 -17.58
CA LEU A 167 -13.33 -4.62 -16.53
C LEU A 167 -13.95 -4.25 -15.20
N LEU A 168 -14.09 -5.25 -14.33
CA LEU A 168 -14.46 -5.06 -12.95
C LEU A 168 -13.16 -4.85 -12.16
N HIS A 169 -12.97 -3.64 -11.67
CA HIS A 169 -11.98 -3.41 -10.63
C HIS A 169 -12.54 -3.94 -9.32
N ILE A 170 -12.01 -5.07 -8.85
CA ILE A 170 -12.13 -5.44 -7.45
C ILE A 170 -11.04 -4.65 -6.74
N THR A 171 -11.29 -3.36 -6.53
CA THR A 171 -10.35 -2.45 -5.86
C THR A 171 -10.05 -3.01 -4.46
N THR A 172 -8.85 -3.57 -4.30
CA THR A 172 -8.30 -4.00 -3.02
C THR A 172 -7.68 -2.83 -2.23
N GLU A 173 -7.48 -1.67 -2.87
CA GLU A 173 -6.99 -0.46 -2.21
C GLU A 173 -8.17 0.37 -1.68
N LEU A 174 -8.40 0.28 -0.36
CA LEU A 174 -9.38 1.11 0.36
C LEU A 174 -9.03 2.61 0.37
N MET A 175 -7.82 2.99 -0.02
CA MET A 175 -7.32 4.37 0.01
C MET A 175 -6.65 4.74 -1.32
N PRO A 176 -7.04 5.84 -1.98
CA PRO A 176 -6.36 6.39 -3.15
C PRO A 176 -4.87 6.67 -2.91
N VAL A 177 -4.06 6.58 -3.96
CA VAL A 177 -2.61 6.82 -3.92
C VAL A 177 -2.23 8.19 -3.31
N TRP A 178 -3.01 9.23 -3.60
CA TRP A 178 -2.78 10.57 -3.04
C TRP A 178 -3.02 10.60 -1.53
N GLU A 179 -4.04 9.89 -1.05
CA GLU A 179 -4.38 9.79 0.37
C GLU A 179 -3.30 8.99 1.12
N LYS A 180 -2.81 7.90 0.51
CA LYS A 180 -1.69 7.11 1.05
C LYS A 180 -0.43 7.96 1.20
N ASN A 181 -0.06 8.72 0.16
CA ASN A 181 1.10 9.59 0.19
C ASN A 181 0.96 10.73 1.20
N PHE A 182 -0.23 11.33 1.28
CA PHE A 182 -0.52 12.37 2.26
C PHE A 182 -0.44 11.82 3.68
N LYS A 183 -1.04 10.65 3.94
CA LYS A 183 -0.97 9.95 5.22
C LYS A 183 0.48 9.65 5.60
N LEU A 184 1.29 9.15 4.68
CA LEU A 184 2.70 8.84 4.95
C LEU A 184 3.50 10.11 5.32
N LEU A 185 3.28 11.21 4.60
CA LEU A 185 3.92 12.49 4.91
C LEU A 185 3.46 13.03 6.26
N PHE A 186 2.15 12.99 6.53
CA PHE A 186 1.56 13.43 7.78
C PHE A 186 2.07 12.62 8.98
N ASP A 187 2.08 11.29 8.88
CA ASP A 187 2.56 10.42 9.96
C ASP A 187 4.06 10.68 10.24
N LYS A 188 4.89 10.91 9.22
CA LYS A 188 6.32 11.26 9.39
C LYS A 188 6.53 12.63 10.03
N THR A 189 5.82 13.66 9.57
CA THR A 189 5.98 15.02 10.10
C THR A 189 5.52 15.09 11.55
N VAL A 190 4.39 14.47 11.86
CA VAL A 190 3.89 14.35 13.24
C VAL A 190 4.87 13.55 14.10
N ALA A 191 5.39 12.41 13.63
CA ALA A 191 6.37 11.64 14.40
C ALA A 191 7.63 12.45 14.74
N ILE A 192 8.20 13.18 13.78
CA ILE A 192 9.40 14.02 13.98
C ILE A 192 9.10 15.17 14.95
N LEU A 193 7.95 15.83 14.81
CA LEU A 193 7.53 16.91 15.70
C LEU A 193 7.44 16.41 17.14
N PHE A 194 6.73 15.30 17.38
CA PHE A 194 6.59 14.74 18.71
C PHE A 194 7.92 14.23 19.28
N LEU A 195 8.79 13.62 18.46
CA LEU A 195 10.11 13.17 18.91
C LEU A 195 10.99 14.35 19.33
N THR A 196 10.90 15.48 18.64
CA THR A 196 11.65 16.71 18.98
C THR A 196 11.11 17.34 20.25
N VAL A 197 9.80 17.59 20.32
CA VAL A 197 9.14 18.26 21.46
C VAL A 197 9.25 17.43 22.75
N PHE A 198 9.12 16.10 22.65
CA PHE A 198 9.16 15.21 23.81
C PHE A 198 10.52 14.52 24.03
N SER A 199 11.56 14.93 23.29
CA SER A 199 12.94 14.46 23.50
C SER A 199 13.42 14.52 24.96
N PRO A 200 13.19 15.59 25.77
CA PRO A 200 13.62 15.58 27.17
C PRO A 200 12.88 14.54 28.01
N LEU A 201 11.60 14.28 27.71
CA LEU A 201 10.83 13.26 28.41
C LEU A 201 11.34 11.85 28.08
N TYR A 202 11.64 11.56 26.80
CA TYR A 202 12.22 10.28 26.39
C TYR A 202 13.60 10.06 27.01
N LEU A 203 14.40 11.12 27.18
CA LEU A 203 15.68 11.03 27.87
C LEU A 203 15.49 10.71 29.36
N PHE A 204 14.54 11.37 30.02
CA PHE A 204 14.22 11.10 31.43
C PHE A 204 13.76 9.65 31.64
N THR A 205 12.88 9.14 30.78
CA THR A 205 12.43 7.74 30.88
C THR A 205 13.56 6.75 30.55
N ALA A 206 14.42 7.07 29.59
CA ALA A 206 15.59 6.25 29.28
C ALA A 206 16.54 6.12 30.48
N ILE A 207 16.78 7.23 31.19
CA ILE A 207 17.58 7.23 32.43
C ILE A 207 16.89 6.40 33.52
N GLY A 208 15.60 6.60 33.74
CA GLY A 208 14.84 5.85 34.76
C GLY A 208 14.84 4.32 34.52
N VAL A 209 14.74 3.89 33.26
CA VAL A 209 14.86 2.48 32.87
C VAL A 209 16.27 1.95 33.14
N LYS A 210 17.32 2.71 32.76
CA LYS A 210 18.72 2.31 32.92
C LYS A 210 19.16 2.23 34.38
N LEU A 211 18.62 3.08 35.24
CA LEU A 211 18.86 3.04 36.68
C LEU A 211 18.11 1.89 37.38
N SER A 212 16.98 1.45 36.82
CA SER A 212 16.15 0.42 37.44
C SER A 212 16.59 -1.01 37.12
N SER A 213 17.23 -1.24 35.98
CA SER A 213 17.71 -2.57 35.58
C SER A 213 18.89 -2.48 34.61
N LYS A 214 19.82 -3.44 34.69
CA LYS A 214 20.93 -3.56 33.73
C LYS A 214 20.41 -4.07 32.39
N GLY A 215 20.74 -3.38 31.29
CA GLY A 215 20.40 -3.81 29.93
C GLY A 215 20.01 -2.65 29.00
N PRO A 216 19.60 -2.95 27.76
CA PRO A 216 19.17 -1.93 26.79
C PRO A 216 17.84 -1.29 27.20
N VAL A 217 17.71 0.01 26.91
CA VAL A 217 16.52 0.82 27.24
C VAL A 217 15.29 0.38 26.44
N PHE A 218 15.51 -0.02 25.19
CA PHE A 218 14.45 -0.43 24.27
C PHE A 218 14.28 -1.94 24.22
N TYR A 219 13.03 -2.39 24.21
CA TYR A 219 12.60 -3.76 23.96
C TYR A 219 11.97 -3.85 22.57
N LYS A 220 12.33 -4.89 21.81
CA LYS A 220 11.93 -5.09 20.41
C LYS A 220 10.90 -6.22 20.34
N GLN A 221 9.68 -5.92 19.91
CA GLN A 221 8.59 -6.88 19.75
C GLN A 221 8.25 -7.07 18.27
N LYS A 222 8.25 -8.31 17.77
CA LYS A 222 7.76 -8.61 16.42
C LYS A 222 6.24 -8.60 16.37
N ARG A 223 5.67 -8.03 15.30
CA ARG A 223 4.24 -8.04 14.97
C ARG A 223 4.07 -8.26 13.47
N VAL A 224 2.92 -8.80 13.09
CA VAL A 224 2.51 -8.96 11.69
C VAL A 224 1.85 -7.66 11.23
N GLY A 225 2.35 -7.08 10.15
CA GLY A 225 1.86 -5.85 9.54
C GLY A 225 0.99 -6.09 8.32
N LEU A 226 0.88 -5.05 7.49
CA LEU A 226 0.12 -5.04 6.25
C LEU A 226 0.69 -6.09 5.28
N HIS A 227 -0.20 -6.83 4.62
CA HIS A 227 0.16 -7.93 3.70
C HIS A 227 1.02 -9.02 4.35
N GLY A 228 0.85 -9.26 5.66
CA GLY A 228 1.55 -10.34 6.36
C GLY A 228 3.05 -10.09 6.61
N LYS A 229 3.58 -8.92 6.27
CA LYS A 229 5.00 -8.59 6.48
C LYS A 229 5.28 -8.38 7.96
N GLU A 230 6.25 -9.11 8.52
CA GLU A 230 6.69 -8.89 9.89
C GLU A 230 7.39 -7.53 10.04
N PHE A 231 7.03 -6.79 11.09
CA PHE A 231 7.75 -5.60 11.51
C PHE A 231 8.04 -5.63 13.01
N SER A 232 9.03 -4.85 13.43
CA SER A 232 9.46 -4.79 14.82
C SER A 232 9.08 -3.45 15.44
N ILE A 233 8.37 -3.51 16.56
CA ILE A 233 8.00 -2.36 17.37
C ILE A 233 9.04 -2.18 18.47
N TYR A 234 9.55 -0.96 18.62
CA TYR A 234 10.39 -0.58 19.75
C TYR A 234 9.51 0.00 20.87
N LYS A 235 9.74 -0.44 22.11
CA LYS A 235 9.06 0.05 23.32
C LYS A 235 10.07 0.30 24.43
N PHE A 236 9.77 1.22 25.34
CA PHE A 236 10.57 1.33 26.57
C PHE A 236 10.41 0.06 27.40
N ARG A 237 11.55 -0.47 27.87
CA ARG A 237 11.57 -1.67 28.68
C ARG A 237 10.95 -1.40 30.06
N SER A 238 9.87 -2.10 30.38
CA SER A 238 9.23 -2.04 31.71
C SER A 238 9.58 -3.25 32.60
N MET A 239 10.11 -4.32 32.02
CA MET A 239 10.44 -5.58 32.69
C MET A 239 11.95 -5.84 32.74
N ILE A 240 12.38 -6.73 33.64
CA ILE A 240 13.77 -7.17 33.78
C ILE A 240 14.24 -7.87 32.49
N ASN A 241 15.56 -7.87 32.25
CA ASN A 241 16.15 -8.62 31.15
C ASN A 241 15.75 -10.11 31.24
N ASP A 242 15.39 -10.73 30.13
CA ASP A 242 14.93 -12.13 30.03
C ASP A 242 13.58 -12.47 30.70
N ALA A 243 12.70 -11.49 30.88
CA ALA A 243 11.34 -11.72 31.41
C ALA A 243 10.47 -12.66 30.54
N GLU A 244 10.80 -12.83 29.27
CA GLU A 244 10.04 -13.60 28.26
C GLU A 244 10.86 -14.78 27.67
N LYS A 245 11.60 -15.53 28.49
CA LYS A 245 12.33 -16.74 28.01
C LYS A 245 11.42 -17.78 27.35
N ASN A 246 10.15 -17.82 27.74
CA ASN A 246 9.16 -18.78 27.25
C ASN A 246 8.22 -18.19 26.18
N GLY A 247 8.54 -17.01 25.64
CA GLY A 247 7.72 -16.30 24.66
C GLY A 247 6.88 -15.16 25.26
N PRO A 248 6.13 -14.43 24.41
CA PRO A 248 5.35 -13.27 24.83
C PRO A 248 4.14 -13.70 25.67
N GLU A 249 4.17 -13.35 26.95
CA GLU A 249 3.12 -13.69 27.92
C GLU A 249 2.39 -12.43 28.41
N LEU A 250 1.10 -12.55 28.71
CA LEU A 250 0.34 -11.46 29.33
C LEU A 250 0.75 -11.29 30.80
N SER A 251 1.42 -10.19 31.11
CA SER A 251 1.78 -9.84 32.49
C SER A 251 0.58 -9.30 33.27
N SER A 252 0.42 -9.73 34.52
CA SER A 252 -0.54 -9.18 35.48
C SER A 252 0.00 -7.92 36.17
N SER A 253 -0.88 -7.19 36.88
CA SER A 253 -0.54 -5.93 37.56
C SER A 253 0.51 -6.07 38.67
N THR A 254 0.70 -7.29 39.20
CA THR A 254 1.61 -7.63 40.31
C THR A 254 2.69 -8.63 39.89
N ASP A 255 3.10 -8.59 38.62
CA ASP A 255 4.12 -9.49 38.09
C ASP A 255 5.53 -9.14 38.64
N PRO A 256 6.26 -10.10 39.25
CA PRO A 256 7.60 -9.87 39.81
C PRO A 256 8.64 -9.50 38.75
N ARG A 257 8.37 -9.72 37.47
CA ARG A 257 9.25 -9.36 36.35
C ARG A 257 9.25 -7.86 36.06
N ILE A 258 8.33 -7.08 36.64
CA ILE A 258 8.20 -5.64 36.39
C ILE A 258 9.21 -4.86 37.27
N THR A 259 9.96 -3.96 36.64
CA THR A 259 10.90 -3.07 37.37
C THR A 259 10.16 -2.01 38.17
N ARG A 260 10.75 -1.46 39.24
CA ARG A 260 10.14 -0.39 40.05
C ARG A 260 9.69 0.80 39.21
N PHE A 261 10.56 1.27 38.30
CA PHE A 261 10.20 2.33 37.33
C PHE A 261 9.22 1.84 36.25
N GLY A 262 9.32 0.57 35.84
CA GLY A 262 8.35 -0.07 34.95
C GLY A 262 6.91 -0.03 35.48
N ASN A 263 6.72 -0.22 36.78
CA ASN A 263 5.40 -0.11 37.41
C ASN A 263 4.83 1.32 37.31
N PHE A 264 5.69 2.35 37.44
CA PHE A 264 5.30 3.73 37.21
C PHE A 264 4.91 4.00 35.74
N MET A 265 5.69 3.48 34.78
CA MET A 265 5.42 3.64 33.35
C MET A 265 4.14 2.94 32.87
N ARG A 266 3.72 1.85 33.52
CA ARG A 266 2.53 1.07 33.15
C ARG A 266 1.21 1.72 33.57
N LYS A 267 1.24 2.86 34.27
CA LYS A 267 0.04 3.65 34.53
C LYS A 267 -0.58 4.11 33.20
N PRO A 268 -1.93 4.03 33.03
CA PRO A 268 -2.59 4.13 31.72
C PRO A 268 -2.33 5.46 30.98
N GLY A 269 -2.12 6.56 31.71
CA GLY A 269 -1.77 7.85 31.09
C GLY A 269 -0.35 7.88 30.52
N TRP A 270 0.64 7.43 31.32
CA TRP A 270 2.05 7.44 30.93
C TRP A 270 2.36 6.43 29.82
N MET A 271 1.75 5.24 29.88
CA MET A 271 1.98 4.20 28.89
C MET A 271 1.41 4.56 27.52
N LYS A 272 0.23 5.19 27.46
CA LYS A 272 -0.33 5.68 26.20
C LYS A 272 0.56 6.76 25.59
N PHE A 273 1.04 7.69 26.41
CA PHE A 273 1.87 8.80 25.99
C PHE A 273 3.23 8.35 25.41
N LEU A 274 3.91 7.42 26.08
CA LEU A 274 5.23 6.92 25.65
C LEU A 274 5.17 6.00 24.42
N ASN A 275 4.07 5.27 24.23
CA ASN A 275 3.94 4.33 23.10
C ASN A 275 3.41 4.98 21.83
N PHE A 276 2.70 6.10 21.90
CA PHE A 276 2.07 6.75 20.74
C PHE A 276 3.07 7.10 19.63
N THR A 277 4.25 7.62 19.99
CA THR A 277 5.27 8.05 19.03
C THR A 277 6.06 6.89 18.42
N MET A 278 6.43 5.88 19.22
CA MET A 278 7.13 4.70 18.69
C MET A 278 6.21 3.78 17.87
N PHE A 279 4.89 3.91 18.02
CA PHE A 279 3.92 3.23 17.16
C PHE A 279 3.75 3.93 15.80
N SER A 280 3.83 5.27 15.76
CA SER A 280 3.71 6.05 14.52
C SER A 280 4.83 5.76 13.51
N GLU A 281 6.08 5.57 13.99
CA GLU A 281 7.20 5.18 13.13
C GLU A 281 7.02 3.77 12.53
N ALA A 282 6.31 2.89 13.23
CA ALA A 282 5.94 1.57 12.75
C ALA A 282 4.77 1.62 11.74
N ILE A 283 3.82 2.54 11.92
CA ILE A 283 2.75 2.82 10.95
C ILE A 283 3.32 3.39 9.65
N CYS A 284 4.40 4.19 9.71
CA CYS A 284 5.11 4.69 8.52
C CYS A 284 5.81 3.61 7.68
N ARG A 285 5.95 2.38 8.19
CA ARG A 285 6.55 1.24 7.46
C ARG A 285 5.51 0.26 6.90
N LEU A 286 4.23 0.53 7.12
CA LEU A 286 3.08 -0.16 6.50
C LEU A 286 2.71 0.52 5.18
#